data_AF-A0A4S8LIK1-F1
#
_entry.id   AF-A0A4S8LIK1-F1
#
_cell.length_a   1.000
_cell.length_b   1.000
_cell.length_c   1.000
_cell.angle_alpha   90.00
_cell.angle_beta   90.00
_cell.angle_gamma   90.00
#
_symmetry.space_group_name_H-M   'P 1'
#
loop_
_entity.id
_entity.type
_entity.pdbx_description
1 polymer ?
#
loop_
_entity_poly.entity_id
_entity_poly.type
_entity_poly.pdbx_seq_one_letter_code
_entity_poly.pdbx_strand_id
1 'polypeptide(L)'
;MSDFFKFMFEIPAGEQAEGTCFEKPIIFPCKADDLDNLFAFLFHRAWKDPVYRSKEELISLGTLAQMWDMSDALQFVTKNLDWNLDFTGPERLYYAQKFGVPKWAEKSVRYVLTSLNGAGGMEASSAGRLAVSIVVLLMEGEANLIRFKKDLARDIPPLPKASKCPDHSRCEKALLKGWNRVIHPAISKHQGPLWEVTSIVEEHSFSDMSLECAKALHGKVKEAVGQIEGFVCAEAGKRVENWLKSQLPSSDEK
;
A
#
# COMPACT_ATOMS: atom_id res chain seq x y z
N MET A 1 24.84 -16.10 -7.71
CA MET A 1 25.97 -15.83 -6.78
C MET A 1 26.41 -14.39 -7.04
N SER A 2 26.57 -13.55 -6.01
CA SER A 2 26.68 -12.09 -6.19
C SER A 2 28.07 -11.65 -6.68
N ASP A 3 28.10 -10.70 -7.61
CA ASP A 3 29.35 -10.12 -8.15
C ASP A 3 30.13 -9.34 -7.09
N PHE A 4 29.45 -8.85 -6.05
CA PHE A 4 30.10 -8.24 -4.90
C PHE A 4 31.00 -9.23 -4.16
N PHE A 5 30.53 -10.46 -3.92
CA PHE A 5 31.37 -11.50 -3.30
C PHE A 5 32.51 -11.91 -4.23
N LYS A 6 32.25 -12.01 -5.54
CA LYS A 6 33.29 -12.28 -6.51
C LYS A 6 34.41 -11.22 -6.45
N PHE A 7 34.05 -9.93 -6.45
CA PHE A 7 34.99 -8.82 -6.31
C PHE A 7 35.69 -8.79 -4.95
N MET A 8 34.96 -9.06 -3.86
CA MET A 8 35.52 -9.07 -2.50
C MET A 8 36.54 -10.18 -2.29
N PHE A 9 36.35 -11.33 -2.93
CA PHE A 9 37.27 -12.48 -2.89
C PHE A 9 38.23 -12.53 -4.09
N GLU A 10 38.16 -11.57 -5.02
CA GLU A 10 39.15 -11.41 -6.08
C GLU A 10 40.45 -10.90 -5.44
N ILE A 11 41.48 -11.74 -5.48
CA ILE A 11 42.80 -11.41 -4.96
C ILE A 11 43.43 -10.38 -5.90
N PRO A 12 43.80 -9.17 -5.43
CA PRO A 12 44.46 -8.19 -6.28
C PRO A 12 45.77 -8.74 -6.85
N ALA A 13 46.16 -8.35 -8.06
CA ALA A 13 47.44 -8.78 -8.63
C ALA A 13 48.61 -8.07 -7.91
N GLY A 14 49.51 -8.82 -7.26
CA GLY A 14 50.75 -8.29 -6.66
C GLY A 14 51.34 -9.18 -5.55
N GLU A 15 52.61 -8.94 -5.20
CA GLU A 15 53.39 -9.74 -4.21
C GLU A 15 52.87 -9.65 -2.76
N GLN A 16 51.93 -8.76 -2.47
CA GLN A 16 51.34 -8.56 -1.13
C GLN A 16 49.82 -8.72 -1.11
N ALA A 17 49.24 -9.48 -2.03
CA ALA A 17 47.78 -9.62 -2.10
C ALA A 17 47.21 -10.57 -1.03
N GLU A 18 47.96 -11.60 -0.66
CA GLU A 18 47.55 -12.60 0.33
C GLU A 18 47.90 -12.17 1.78
N GLY A 19 47.16 -12.66 2.76
CA GLY A 19 47.36 -12.40 4.19
C GLY A 19 46.43 -13.25 5.05
N THR A 20 46.73 -13.34 6.35
CA THR A 20 45.84 -14.05 7.29
C THR A 20 44.62 -13.22 7.64
N CYS A 21 43.57 -13.85 8.19
CA CYS A 21 42.39 -13.13 8.68
C CYS A 21 42.71 -12.12 9.80
N PHE A 22 43.86 -12.25 10.46
CA PHE A 22 44.33 -11.32 11.48
C PHE A 22 45.04 -10.10 10.88
N GLU A 23 45.74 -10.27 9.76
CA GLU A 23 46.50 -9.21 9.10
C GLU A 23 45.64 -8.42 8.12
N LYS A 24 44.71 -9.10 7.43
CA LYS A 24 43.84 -8.52 6.39
C LYS A 24 42.40 -9.06 6.53
N PRO A 25 41.69 -8.73 7.62
CA PRO A 25 40.31 -9.16 7.78
C PRO A 25 39.40 -8.53 6.72
N ILE A 26 38.42 -9.30 6.25
CA ILE A 26 37.28 -8.76 5.49
C ILE A 26 36.32 -8.11 6.49
N ILE A 27 36.09 -6.82 6.33
CA ILE A 27 35.21 -6.04 7.22
C ILE A 27 33.86 -5.84 6.53
N PHE A 28 32.80 -6.37 7.14
CA PHE A 28 31.42 -6.14 6.70
C PHE A 28 30.81 -4.95 7.46
N PRO A 29 30.24 -3.95 6.77
CA PRO A 29 29.61 -2.78 7.42
C PRO A 29 28.17 -3.06 7.85
N CYS A 30 27.92 -4.18 8.54
CA CYS A 30 26.60 -4.59 9.02
C CYS A 30 26.69 -5.19 10.43
N LYS A 31 25.53 -5.40 11.08
CA LYS A 31 25.50 -6.09 12.38
C LYS A 31 25.72 -7.59 12.19
N ALA A 32 26.17 -8.26 13.25
CA ALA A 32 26.34 -9.71 13.27
C ALA A 32 25.02 -10.43 12.92
N ASP A 33 23.92 -10.04 13.55
CA ASP A 33 22.59 -10.65 13.29
C ASP A 33 22.13 -10.50 11.83
N ASP A 34 22.47 -9.39 11.18
CA ASP A 34 22.14 -9.18 9.76
C ASP A 34 22.93 -10.17 8.88
N LEU A 35 24.20 -10.39 9.23
CA LEU A 35 25.07 -11.34 8.55
C LEU A 35 24.64 -12.79 8.79
N ASP A 36 24.17 -13.13 10.00
CA ASP A 36 23.61 -14.44 10.31
C ASP A 36 22.37 -14.74 9.45
N ASN A 37 21.49 -13.74 9.25
CA ASN A 37 20.34 -13.86 8.35
C ASN A 37 20.77 -14.12 6.90
N LEU A 38 21.83 -13.47 6.43
CA LEU A 38 22.41 -13.73 5.12
C LEU A 38 22.99 -15.14 5.02
N PHE A 39 23.79 -15.56 6.00
CA PHE A 39 24.39 -16.90 5.98
C PHE A 39 23.33 -18.00 6.07
N ALA A 40 22.24 -17.78 6.81
CA ALA A 40 21.09 -18.66 6.79
C ALA A 40 20.48 -18.78 5.37
N PHE A 41 20.45 -17.69 4.58
CA PHE A 41 20.02 -17.73 3.18
C PHE A 41 21.01 -18.51 2.31
N LEU A 42 22.30 -18.15 2.37
CA LEU A 42 23.33 -18.69 1.48
C LEU A 42 23.60 -20.18 1.71
N PHE A 43 23.61 -20.60 2.97
CA PHE A 43 23.95 -21.96 3.37
C PHE A 43 22.72 -22.82 3.69
N HIS A 44 21.51 -22.37 3.30
CA HIS A 44 20.32 -23.21 3.42
C HIS A 44 20.55 -24.52 2.63
N ARG A 45 20.57 -25.64 3.35
CA ARG A 45 20.86 -26.97 2.77
C ARG A 45 19.69 -27.43 1.90
N ALA A 46 19.72 -27.05 0.62
CA ALA A 46 19.18 -27.72 -0.58
C ALA A 46 17.75 -28.34 -0.61
N TRP A 47 16.93 -28.35 0.45
CA TRP A 47 15.62 -29.04 0.43
C TRP A 47 14.50 -28.38 1.25
N LYS A 48 14.74 -27.23 1.89
CA LYS A 48 13.70 -26.49 2.61
C LYS A 48 14.00 -25.00 2.59
N ASP A 49 13.00 -24.19 2.23
CA ASP A 49 13.11 -22.73 2.29
C ASP A 49 13.54 -22.32 3.71
N PRO A 50 14.53 -21.42 3.85
CA PRO A 50 14.94 -20.92 5.15
C PRO A 50 13.73 -20.33 5.87
N VAL A 51 13.48 -20.83 7.09
CA VAL A 51 12.38 -20.34 7.94
C VAL A 51 12.85 -19.04 8.58
N TYR A 52 12.66 -17.94 7.86
CA TYR A 52 12.69 -16.61 8.47
C TYR A 52 11.48 -16.46 9.38
N ARG A 53 11.74 -16.05 10.60
CA ARG A 53 10.78 -16.05 11.71
C ARG A 53 10.13 -14.69 11.90
N SER A 54 10.71 -13.62 11.36
CA SER A 54 10.19 -12.25 11.53
C SER A 54 10.27 -11.37 10.28
N LYS A 55 9.52 -10.27 10.32
CA LYS A 55 9.56 -9.18 9.33
C LYS A 55 10.92 -8.53 9.28
N GLU A 56 11.52 -8.32 10.44
CA GLU A 56 12.78 -7.63 10.64
C GLU A 56 13.94 -8.42 10.02
N GLU A 57 13.95 -9.75 10.17
CA GLU A 57 14.94 -10.62 9.53
C GLU A 57 14.87 -10.56 8.00
N LEU A 58 13.66 -10.62 7.43
CA LEU A 58 13.47 -10.50 5.98
C LEU A 58 13.87 -9.13 5.43
N ILE A 59 13.57 -8.05 6.17
CA ILE A 59 13.99 -6.69 5.81
C ILE A 59 15.51 -6.53 5.87
N SER A 60 16.13 -7.12 6.89
CA SER A 60 17.59 -7.15 7.04
C SER A 60 18.24 -7.86 5.84
N LEU A 61 17.77 -9.08 5.52
CA LEU A 61 18.21 -9.82 4.35
C LEU A 61 18.00 -9.01 3.06
N GLY A 62 16.84 -8.39 2.87
CA GLY A 62 16.55 -7.58 1.68
C GLY A 62 17.48 -6.37 1.55
N THR A 63 17.85 -5.76 2.67
CA THR A 63 18.77 -4.63 2.70
C THR A 63 20.18 -5.04 2.29
N LEU A 64 20.68 -6.17 2.82
CA LEU A 64 21.97 -6.73 2.42
C LEU A 64 21.96 -7.22 0.98
N ALA A 65 20.88 -7.89 0.56
CA ALA A 65 20.70 -8.37 -0.80
C ALA A 65 20.75 -7.23 -1.82
N GLN A 66 20.11 -6.10 -1.50
CA GLN A 66 20.20 -4.91 -2.35
C GLN A 66 21.60 -4.29 -2.34
N MET A 67 22.23 -4.19 -1.16
CA MET A 67 23.58 -3.63 -1.02
C MET A 67 24.63 -4.41 -1.82
N TRP A 68 24.47 -5.73 -1.92
CA TRP A 68 25.43 -6.63 -2.56
C TRP A 68 24.92 -7.24 -3.87
N ASP A 69 23.88 -6.65 -4.47
CA ASP A 69 23.25 -7.06 -5.73
C ASP A 69 22.94 -8.58 -5.83
N MET A 70 22.30 -9.12 -4.79
CA MET A 70 21.86 -10.51 -4.71
C MET A 70 20.40 -10.63 -5.16
N SER A 71 20.19 -10.68 -6.47
CA SER A 71 18.85 -10.77 -7.09
C SER A 71 18.00 -11.93 -6.54
N ASP A 72 18.57 -13.12 -6.36
CA ASP A 72 17.87 -14.30 -5.83
C ASP A 72 17.34 -14.07 -4.40
N ALA A 73 18.18 -13.47 -3.54
CA ALA A 73 17.80 -13.15 -2.17
C ALA A 73 16.73 -12.05 -2.13
N LEU A 74 16.85 -11.03 -2.99
CA LEU A 74 15.86 -9.97 -3.08
C LEU A 74 14.51 -10.49 -3.59
N GLN A 75 14.50 -11.40 -4.56
CA GLN A 75 13.26 -12.07 -5.02
C GLN A 75 12.64 -12.91 -3.91
N PHE A 76 13.45 -13.67 -3.17
CA PHE A 76 12.98 -14.44 -2.02
C PHE A 76 12.35 -13.54 -0.95
N VAL A 77 13.03 -12.45 -0.57
CA VAL A 77 12.54 -11.49 0.42
C VAL A 77 11.23 -10.85 -0.03
N THR A 78 11.18 -10.32 -1.25
CA THR A 78 9.98 -9.64 -1.76
C THR A 78 8.80 -10.61 -1.92
N LYS A 79 9.02 -11.87 -2.28
CA LYS A 79 7.96 -12.88 -2.28
C LYS A 79 7.41 -13.14 -0.88
N ASN A 80 8.28 -13.33 0.11
CA ASN A 80 7.87 -13.62 1.48
C ASN A 80 7.24 -12.42 2.19
N LEU A 81 7.78 -11.21 1.97
CA LEU A 81 7.21 -9.97 2.51
C LEU A 81 5.82 -9.65 1.92
N ASP A 82 5.55 -10.06 0.67
CA ASP A 82 4.24 -9.85 0.03
C ASP A 82 3.14 -10.70 0.69
N TRP A 83 3.50 -11.94 1.04
CA TRP A 83 2.55 -12.94 1.55
C TRP A 83 2.35 -12.89 3.06
N ASN A 84 3.36 -12.49 3.84
CA ASN A 84 3.45 -13.00 5.21
C ASN A 84 3.41 -11.99 6.35
N LEU A 85 3.18 -10.68 6.15
CA LEU A 85 3.44 -9.73 7.25
C LEU A 85 2.51 -8.50 7.33
N ASP A 86 2.24 -8.10 8.59
CA ASP A 86 1.55 -6.90 9.04
C ASP A 86 2.38 -5.63 8.75
N PHE A 87 2.44 -5.23 7.49
CA PHE A 87 2.86 -3.88 7.14
C PHE A 87 1.71 -2.91 7.30
N THR A 88 1.98 -1.77 7.94
CA THR A 88 1.16 -0.58 7.72
C THR A 88 1.28 -0.13 6.26
N GLY A 89 0.26 0.55 5.73
CA GLY A 89 0.30 1.10 4.36
C GLY A 89 1.57 1.92 4.07
N PRO A 90 1.98 2.86 4.94
CA PRO A 90 3.21 3.64 4.78
C PRO A 90 4.48 2.79 4.75
N GLU A 91 4.63 1.83 5.68
CA GLU A 91 5.81 0.94 5.69
C GLU A 91 5.90 0.12 4.39
N ARG A 92 4.77 -0.45 3.95
CA ARG A 92 4.74 -1.23 2.71
C ARG A 92 5.12 -0.37 1.50
N LEU A 93 4.72 0.91 1.48
CA LEU A 93 5.11 1.84 0.42
C LEU A 93 6.61 2.17 0.48
N TYR A 94 7.16 2.35 1.68
CA TYR A 94 8.59 2.55 1.88
C TYR A 94 9.41 1.36 1.37
N TYR A 95 9.02 0.14 1.72
CA TYR A 95 9.72 -1.05 1.25
C TYR A 95 9.46 -1.35 -0.24
N ALA A 96 8.32 -0.94 -0.79
CA ALA A 96 8.08 -0.97 -2.24
C ALA A 96 9.08 -0.08 -2.99
N GLN A 97 9.34 1.12 -2.46
CA GLN A 97 10.38 2.00 -2.99
C GLN A 97 11.78 1.42 -2.77
N LYS A 98 12.10 1.02 -1.54
CA LYS A 98 13.43 0.53 -1.17
C LYS A 98 13.84 -0.67 -2.01
N PHE A 99 12.99 -1.69 -2.09
CA PHE A 99 13.29 -2.94 -2.79
C PHE A 99 12.88 -2.96 -4.26
N GLY A 100 12.33 -1.86 -4.78
CA GLY A 100 11.94 -1.78 -6.18
C GLY A 100 10.78 -2.73 -6.53
N VAL A 101 9.71 -2.72 -5.74
CA VAL A 101 8.52 -3.58 -5.93
C VAL A 101 7.27 -2.74 -6.23
N PRO A 102 7.11 -2.21 -7.47
CA PRO A 102 6.02 -1.29 -7.80
C PRO A 102 4.62 -1.84 -7.53
N LYS A 103 4.40 -3.15 -7.73
CA LYS A 103 3.11 -3.82 -7.51
C LYS A 103 2.55 -3.67 -6.09
N TRP A 104 3.39 -3.29 -5.12
CA TRP A 104 2.93 -3.04 -3.75
C TRP A 104 2.31 -1.66 -3.56
N ALA A 105 2.57 -0.70 -4.45
CA ALA A 105 2.15 0.68 -4.30
C ALA A 105 0.64 0.82 -4.27
N GLU A 106 -0.09 0.18 -5.17
CA GLU A 106 -1.55 0.37 -5.29
C GLU A 106 -2.28 0.08 -3.97
N LYS A 107 -2.02 -1.10 -3.38
CA LYS A 107 -2.63 -1.52 -2.11
C LYS A 107 -2.22 -0.60 -0.96
N SER A 108 -0.97 -0.17 -0.92
CA SER A 108 -0.44 0.74 0.10
C SER A 108 -1.04 2.13 0.02
N VAL A 109 -1.06 2.73 -1.17
CA VAL A 109 -1.65 4.05 -1.42
C VAL A 109 -3.12 4.04 -1.04
N ARG A 110 -3.85 2.99 -1.41
CA ARG A 110 -5.24 2.82 -0.98
C ARG A 110 -5.38 2.87 0.53
N TYR A 111 -4.59 2.07 1.25
CA TYR A 111 -4.62 2.04 2.71
C TYR A 111 -4.34 3.41 3.33
N VAL A 112 -3.33 4.13 2.82
CA VAL A 112 -2.98 5.47 3.31
C VAL A 112 -4.12 6.47 3.09
N LEU A 113 -4.63 6.54 1.85
CA LEU A 113 -5.64 7.54 1.47
C LEU A 113 -7.02 7.27 2.09
N THR A 114 -7.32 6.02 2.45
CA THR A 114 -8.55 5.66 3.16
C THR A 114 -8.34 5.46 4.66
N SER A 115 -7.19 5.89 5.21
CA SER A 115 -6.97 5.85 6.66
C SER A 115 -7.65 7.04 7.35
N LEU A 116 -7.84 6.94 8.67
CA LEU A 116 -8.46 8.01 9.47
C LEU A 116 -7.72 9.34 9.35
N ASN A 117 -6.40 9.29 9.17
CA ASN A 117 -5.56 10.48 9.13
C ASN A 117 -5.06 10.83 7.72
N GLY A 118 -5.49 10.09 6.69
CA GLY A 118 -5.07 10.31 5.30
C GLY A 118 -3.55 10.21 5.09
N ALA A 119 -3.03 10.95 4.10
CA ALA A 119 -1.59 11.09 3.89
C ALA A 119 -0.94 11.98 4.97
N GLY A 120 -1.69 12.95 5.50
CA GLY A 120 -1.22 13.86 6.55
C GLY A 120 -0.87 13.19 7.89
N GLY A 121 -1.43 12.02 8.18
CA GLY A 121 -1.14 11.25 9.40
C GLY A 121 -0.11 10.16 9.27
N MET A 122 0.64 10.13 8.17
CA MET A 122 1.82 9.28 8.09
C MET A 122 2.80 9.68 9.20
N GLU A 123 3.22 8.72 10.03
CA GLU A 123 4.21 8.98 11.06
C GLU A 123 5.48 9.59 10.43
N ALA A 124 6.08 10.58 11.10
CA ALA A 124 7.30 11.24 10.63
C ALA A 124 8.43 10.22 10.34
N SER A 125 8.47 9.13 11.10
CA SER A 125 9.39 7.99 10.93
C SER A 125 9.26 7.31 9.56
N SER A 126 8.05 7.23 9.00
CA SER A 126 7.73 6.58 7.74
C SER A 126 7.71 7.58 6.58
N ALA A 127 7.14 8.77 6.81
CA ALA A 127 7.12 9.86 5.83
C ALA A 127 8.54 10.35 5.48
N GLY A 128 9.43 10.47 6.48
CA GLY A 128 10.81 10.91 6.27
C GLY A 128 11.69 9.93 5.49
N ARG A 129 11.21 8.70 5.24
CA ARG A 129 11.94 7.67 4.49
C ARG A 129 11.44 7.51 3.05
N LEU A 130 10.28 8.08 2.72
CA LEU A 130 9.76 8.07 1.36
C LEU A 130 10.40 9.19 0.53
N ALA A 131 10.51 8.97 -0.77
CA ALA A 131 10.89 10.02 -1.69
C ALA A 131 9.85 11.15 -1.63
N VAL A 132 10.32 12.41 -1.69
CA VAL A 132 9.47 13.59 -1.68
C VAL A 132 8.39 13.51 -2.77
N SER A 133 8.73 12.98 -3.94
CA SER A 133 7.80 12.78 -5.05
C SER A 133 6.64 11.85 -4.69
N ILE A 134 6.87 10.77 -3.93
CA ILE A 134 5.79 9.90 -3.45
C ILE A 134 4.89 10.66 -2.49
N VAL A 135 5.45 11.43 -1.56
CA VAL A 135 4.68 12.23 -0.61
C VAL A 135 3.79 13.25 -1.35
N VAL A 136 4.34 13.93 -2.35
CA VAL A 136 3.57 14.86 -3.21
C VAL A 136 2.41 14.13 -3.90
N LEU A 137 2.66 12.96 -4.52
CA LEU A 137 1.62 12.17 -5.19
C LEU A 137 0.52 11.71 -4.22
N LEU A 138 0.87 11.37 -2.98
CA LEU A 138 -0.11 11.02 -1.94
C LEU A 138 -0.97 12.22 -1.55
N MET A 139 -0.37 13.40 -1.35
CA MET A 139 -1.10 14.62 -1.01
C MET A 139 -2.04 15.06 -2.13
N GLU A 140 -1.58 14.99 -3.39
CA GLU A 140 -2.43 15.23 -4.56
C GLU A 140 -3.57 14.22 -4.66
N GLY A 141 -3.26 12.93 -4.42
CA GLY A 141 -4.25 11.85 -4.38
C GLY A 141 -5.33 12.11 -3.33
N GLU A 142 -4.95 12.55 -2.13
CA GLU A 142 -5.87 12.91 -1.05
C GLU A 142 -6.75 14.10 -1.43
N ALA A 143 -6.17 15.17 -1.97
CA ALA A 143 -6.92 16.34 -2.42
C ALA A 143 -7.94 15.98 -3.51
N ASN A 144 -7.54 15.16 -4.48
CA ASN A 144 -8.41 14.68 -5.55
C ASN A 144 -9.52 13.75 -5.02
N LEU A 145 -9.19 12.87 -4.07
CA LEU A 145 -10.16 12.01 -3.39
C LEU A 145 -11.21 12.83 -2.65
N ILE A 146 -10.80 13.87 -1.91
CA ILE A 146 -11.72 14.78 -1.22
C ILE A 146 -12.67 15.44 -2.22
N ARG A 147 -12.15 15.92 -3.36
CA ARG A 147 -12.98 16.51 -4.42
C ARG A 147 -13.95 15.49 -5.01
N PHE A 148 -13.47 14.31 -5.37
CA PHE A 148 -14.28 13.23 -5.93
C PHE A 148 -15.43 12.83 -5.00
N LYS A 149 -15.15 12.68 -3.69
CA LYS A 149 -16.17 12.38 -2.67
C LYS A 149 -17.21 13.47 -2.56
N LYS A 150 -16.83 14.74 -2.66
CA LYS A 150 -17.77 15.88 -2.65
C LYS A 150 -18.67 15.87 -3.89
N ASP A 151 -18.10 15.61 -5.06
CA ASP A 151 -18.87 15.56 -6.30
C ASP A 151 -19.85 14.37 -6.27
N LEU A 152 -19.38 13.20 -5.86
CA LEU A 152 -20.23 12.01 -5.72
C LEU A 152 -21.36 12.17 -4.68
N ALA A 153 -21.09 12.85 -3.56
CA ALA A 153 -22.09 13.09 -2.52
C ALA A 153 -23.19 14.08 -2.96
N ARG A 154 -22.96 14.90 -4.00
CA ARG A 154 -23.98 15.84 -4.51
C ARG A 154 -25.05 15.14 -5.33
N ASP A 155 -24.72 14.00 -5.93
CA ASP A 155 -25.61 13.28 -6.83
C ASP A 155 -26.60 12.40 -6.03
N ILE A 156 -27.73 13.01 -5.65
CA ILE A 156 -28.83 12.30 -4.99
C ILE A 156 -29.42 11.27 -5.97
N PRO A 157 -29.43 9.97 -5.65
CA PRO A 157 -29.93 8.96 -6.55
C PRO A 157 -31.45 9.10 -6.74
N PRO A 158 -31.98 8.92 -7.96
CA PRO A 158 -33.42 8.93 -8.18
C PRO A 158 -34.05 7.71 -7.51
N LEU A 159 -35.22 7.89 -6.91
CA LEU A 159 -36.01 6.78 -6.38
C LEU A 159 -36.57 5.91 -7.51
N PRO A 160 -36.89 4.63 -7.22
CA PRO A 160 -37.68 3.81 -8.13
C PRO A 160 -38.97 4.53 -8.53
N LYS A 161 -39.40 4.35 -9.80
CA LYS A 161 -40.62 4.95 -10.34
C LYS A 161 -41.81 4.77 -9.39
N ALA A 162 -42.72 5.75 -9.36
CA ALA A 162 -43.91 5.74 -8.48
C ALA A 162 -44.74 4.44 -8.56
N SER A 163 -44.76 3.75 -9.70
CA SER A 163 -45.43 2.45 -9.85
C SER A 163 -44.87 1.33 -8.96
N LYS A 164 -43.65 1.51 -8.41
CA LYS A 164 -42.97 0.57 -7.49
C LYS A 164 -42.86 1.12 -6.07
N CYS A 165 -43.42 2.30 -5.79
CA CYS A 165 -43.37 2.94 -4.48
C CYS A 165 -44.76 3.50 -4.14
N PRO A 166 -45.54 2.82 -3.29
CA PRO A 166 -46.92 3.22 -2.95
C PRO A 166 -47.01 4.64 -2.38
N ASP A 167 -45.94 5.12 -1.75
CA ASP A 167 -45.85 6.46 -1.16
C ASP A 167 -44.57 7.18 -1.61
N HIS A 168 -44.47 7.40 -2.92
CA HIS A 168 -43.28 7.96 -3.58
C HIS A 168 -42.90 9.33 -3.01
N SER A 169 -43.87 10.22 -2.79
CA SER A 169 -43.65 11.57 -2.23
C SER A 169 -43.08 11.50 -0.80
N ARG A 170 -43.58 10.60 0.05
CA ARG A 170 -43.02 10.41 1.40
C ARG A 170 -41.58 9.88 1.32
N CYS A 171 -41.33 8.88 0.47
CA CYS A 171 -39.99 8.32 0.30
C CYS A 171 -39.01 9.36 -0.24
N GLU A 172 -39.43 10.24 -1.15
CA GLU A 172 -38.59 11.31 -1.70
C GLU A 172 -38.19 12.32 -0.62
N LYS A 173 -39.15 12.75 0.21
CA LYS A 173 -38.84 13.63 1.36
C LYS A 173 -37.91 12.96 2.36
N ALA A 174 -38.13 11.67 2.66
CA ALA A 174 -37.27 10.89 3.55
C ALA A 174 -35.85 10.74 2.98
N LEU A 175 -35.73 10.47 1.68
CA LEU A 175 -34.46 10.42 0.96
C LEU A 175 -33.73 11.75 1.04
N LEU A 176 -34.36 12.86 0.66
CA LEU A 176 -33.72 14.18 0.69
C LEU A 176 -33.23 14.54 2.10
N LYS A 177 -34.03 14.24 3.12
CA LYS A 177 -33.67 14.50 4.52
C LYS A 177 -32.49 13.62 4.96
N GLY A 178 -32.57 12.32 4.71
CA GLY A 178 -31.53 11.35 5.10
C GLY A 178 -30.24 11.54 4.31
N TRP A 179 -30.34 11.88 3.03
CA TRP A 179 -29.19 12.20 2.19
C TRP A 179 -28.43 13.40 2.73
N ASN A 180 -29.12 14.53 2.93
CA ASN A 180 -28.47 15.76 3.39
C ASN A 180 -27.92 15.66 4.82
N ARG A 181 -28.59 14.91 5.70
CA ARG A 181 -28.20 14.81 7.12
C ARG A 181 -27.19 13.71 7.41
N VAL A 182 -27.20 12.62 6.66
CA VAL A 182 -26.45 11.40 6.98
C VAL A 182 -25.52 11.01 5.84
N ILE A 183 -26.07 10.70 4.67
CA ILE A 183 -25.29 10.10 3.57
C ILE A 183 -24.28 11.10 3.00
N HIS A 184 -24.70 12.33 2.69
CA HIS A 184 -23.80 13.34 2.13
C HIS A 184 -22.63 13.62 3.09
N PRO A 185 -22.81 13.89 4.40
CA PRO A 185 -21.70 13.98 5.33
C PRO A 185 -20.85 12.70 5.41
N ALA A 186 -21.48 11.52 5.48
CA ALA A 186 -20.78 10.23 5.54
C ALA A 186 -19.97 9.92 4.27
N ILE A 187 -20.33 10.45 3.11
CA ILE A 187 -19.51 10.31 1.90
C ILE A 187 -18.48 11.46 1.82
N SER A 188 -18.91 12.71 1.92
CA SER A 188 -18.07 13.88 1.61
C SER A 188 -17.04 14.24 2.69
N LYS A 189 -17.31 13.92 3.96
CA LYS A 189 -16.47 14.32 5.11
C LYS A 189 -15.80 13.15 5.81
N HIS A 190 -16.21 11.91 5.50
CA HIS A 190 -15.68 10.74 6.18
C HIS A 190 -14.16 10.65 6.00
N GLN A 191 -13.47 10.42 7.10
CA GLN A 191 -12.06 10.07 7.13
C GLN A 191 -11.98 8.71 7.78
N GLY A 192 -11.27 7.76 7.16
CA GLY A 192 -11.23 6.39 7.63
C GLY A 192 -11.75 5.37 6.61
N PRO A 193 -11.82 4.10 7.04
CA PRO A 193 -12.17 2.99 6.17
C PRO A 193 -13.54 3.19 5.50
N LEU A 194 -13.62 2.90 4.21
CA LEU A 194 -14.84 3.15 3.43
C LEU A 194 -16.02 2.25 3.83
N TRP A 195 -15.77 1.10 4.47
CA TRP A 195 -16.81 0.22 4.99
C TRP A 195 -17.64 0.90 6.10
N GLU A 196 -17.07 1.87 6.84
CA GLU A 196 -17.80 2.62 7.86
C GLU A 196 -18.91 3.47 7.24
N VAL A 197 -18.73 3.95 6.00
CA VAL A 197 -19.77 4.69 5.27
C VAL A 197 -21.00 3.81 5.06
N THR A 198 -20.80 2.54 4.67
CA THR A 198 -21.90 1.59 4.53
C THR A 198 -22.58 1.29 5.87
N SER A 199 -21.80 1.13 6.95
CA SER A 199 -22.34 0.87 8.29
C SER A 199 -23.18 2.05 8.81
N ILE A 200 -22.72 3.29 8.65
CA ILE A 200 -23.48 4.50 9.04
C ILE A 200 -24.85 4.54 8.36
N VAL A 201 -24.91 4.14 7.08
CA VAL A 201 -26.15 4.12 6.31
C VAL A 201 -27.05 2.96 6.75
N GLU A 202 -26.49 1.80 7.06
CA GLU A 202 -27.24 0.63 7.55
C GLU A 202 -27.82 0.84 8.96
N GLU A 203 -27.09 1.53 9.84
CA GLU A 203 -27.54 1.89 11.19
C GLU A 203 -28.62 2.97 11.17
N HIS A 204 -28.62 3.84 10.16
CA HIS A 204 -29.67 4.83 10.01
C HIS A 204 -30.92 4.19 9.39
N SER A 205 -31.88 3.83 10.25
CA SER A 205 -33.15 3.30 9.77
C SER A 205 -33.88 4.39 8.96
N PHE A 206 -33.91 4.24 7.63
CA PHE A 206 -34.81 5.01 6.76
C PHE A 206 -36.24 4.51 6.92
N SER A 207 -36.75 4.48 8.16
CA SER A 207 -38.04 3.90 8.55
C SER A 207 -39.25 4.58 7.90
N ASP A 208 -39.06 5.82 7.43
CA ASP A 208 -40.04 6.55 6.63
C ASP A 208 -40.05 6.18 5.13
N MET A 209 -39.13 5.32 4.68
CA MET A 209 -39.08 4.83 3.31
C MET A 209 -39.69 3.43 3.20
N SER A 210 -40.33 3.15 2.06
CA SER A 210 -40.67 1.78 1.67
C SER A 210 -39.42 0.91 1.58
N LEU A 211 -39.59 -0.39 1.79
CA LEU A 211 -38.48 -1.35 1.76
C LEU A 211 -37.75 -1.35 0.41
N GLU A 212 -38.47 -1.22 -0.70
CA GLU A 212 -37.87 -1.15 -2.04
C GLU A 212 -37.00 0.10 -2.22
N CYS A 213 -37.48 1.27 -1.76
CA CYS A 213 -36.73 2.51 -1.83
C CYS A 213 -35.49 2.49 -0.93
N ALA A 214 -35.60 1.93 0.29
CA ALA A 214 -34.47 1.77 1.19
C ALA A 214 -33.40 0.83 0.61
N LYS A 215 -33.81 -0.30 0.01
CA LYS A 215 -32.89 -1.22 -0.68
C LYS A 215 -32.18 -0.55 -1.87
N ALA A 216 -32.92 0.21 -2.67
CA ALA A 216 -32.34 0.95 -3.80
C ALA A 216 -31.30 1.99 -3.33
N LEU A 217 -31.60 2.69 -2.24
CA LEU A 217 -30.67 3.64 -1.62
C LEU A 217 -29.40 2.96 -1.12
N HIS A 218 -29.52 1.84 -0.39
CA HIS A 218 -28.35 1.07 0.08
C HIS A 218 -27.49 0.58 -1.09
N GLY A 219 -28.13 0.10 -2.17
CA GLY A 219 -27.42 -0.30 -3.39
C GLY A 219 -26.61 0.85 -4.00
N LYS A 220 -27.17 2.06 -4.02
CA LYS A 220 -26.51 3.26 -4.53
C LYS A 220 -25.35 3.73 -3.65
N VAL A 221 -25.48 3.65 -2.33
CA VAL A 221 -24.37 3.93 -1.41
C VAL A 221 -23.24 2.92 -1.59
N LYS A 222 -23.55 1.63 -1.74
CA LYS A 222 -22.54 0.59 -2.04
C LYS A 222 -21.83 0.85 -3.37
N GLU A 223 -22.57 1.25 -4.40
CA GLU A 223 -22.00 1.66 -5.69
C GLU A 223 -21.07 2.87 -5.53
N ALA A 224 -21.48 3.89 -4.79
CA ALA A 224 -20.66 5.08 -4.52
C ALA A 224 -19.36 4.72 -3.78
N VAL A 225 -19.43 3.85 -2.76
CA VAL A 225 -18.25 3.35 -2.06
C VAL A 225 -17.31 2.59 -3.01
N GLY A 226 -17.86 1.72 -3.87
CA GLY A 226 -17.07 1.02 -4.89
C GLY A 226 -16.40 1.96 -5.90
N GLN A 227 -17.07 3.05 -6.28
CA GLN A 227 -16.47 4.08 -7.14
C GLN A 227 -15.32 4.82 -6.45
N ILE A 228 -15.44 5.11 -5.15
CA ILE A 228 -14.36 5.71 -4.37
C ILE A 228 -13.15 4.76 -4.31
N GLU A 229 -13.38 3.47 -4.03
CA GLU A 229 -12.31 2.46 -4.02
C GLU A 229 -11.62 2.37 -5.39
N GLY A 230 -12.41 2.31 -6.46
CA GLY A 230 -11.91 2.28 -7.83
C GLY A 230 -11.07 3.50 -8.18
N PHE A 231 -11.52 4.69 -7.77
CA PHE A 231 -10.79 5.94 -7.98
C PHE A 231 -9.42 5.92 -7.28
N VAL A 232 -9.37 5.51 -6.02
CA VAL A 232 -8.13 5.47 -5.24
C VAL A 232 -7.11 4.50 -5.85
N CYS A 233 -7.56 3.31 -6.24
CA CYS A 233 -6.73 2.31 -6.91
C CYS A 233 -6.23 2.80 -8.27
N ALA A 234 -7.14 3.26 -9.13
CA ALA A 234 -6.82 3.59 -10.52
C ALA A 234 -6.01 4.87 -10.67
N GLU A 235 -6.30 5.90 -9.87
CA GLU A 235 -5.73 7.22 -10.08
C GLU A 235 -4.48 7.44 -9.22
N ALA A 236 -4.57 7.26 -7.91
CA ALA A 236 -3.44 7.50 -7.01
C ALA A 236 -2.47 6.32 -6.98
N GLY A 237 -3.00 5.10 -6.83
CA GLY A 237 -2.20 3.88 -6.76
C GLY A 237 -1.32 3.67 -7.99
N LYS A 238 -1.92 3.74 -9.19
CA LYS A 238 -1.18 3.57 -10.46
C LYS A 238 -0.16 4.66 -10.72
N ARG A 239 -0.41 5.92 -10.32
CA ARG A 239 0.57 7.00 -10.47
C ARG A 239 1.84 6.71 -9.68
N VAL A 240 1.70 6.27 -8.43
CA VAL A 240 2.85 5.90 -7.59
C VAL A 240 3.53 4.63 -8.12
N GLU A 241 2.77 3.62 -8.55
CA GLU A 241 3.34 2.43 -9.19
C GLU A 241 4.15 2.78 -10.44
N ASN A 242 3.61 3.62 -11.34
CA ASN A 242 4.29 4.04 -12.56
C ASN A 242 5.55 4.87 -12.25
N TRP A 243 5.49 5.73 -11.23
CA TRP A 243 6.66 6.45 -10.75
C TRP A 243 7.73 5.48 -10.24
N LEU A 244 7.37 4.48 -9.44
CA LEU A 244 8.32 3.47 -8.97
C LEU A 244 8.94 2.68 -10.12
N LYS A 245 8.15 2.31 -11.14
CA LYS A 245 8.65 1.64 -12.34
C LYS A 245 9.66 2.49 -13.09
N SER A 246 9.46 3.81 -13.18
CA SER A 246 10.40 4.70 -13.87
C SER A 246 11.71 4.92 -13.14
N GLN A 247 11.79 4.57 -11.84
CA GLN A 247 13.03 4.61 -11.07
C GLN A 247 13.85 3.32 -11.18
N LEU A 248 13.28 2.24 -11.74
CA LEU A 248 14.01 1.00 -11.92
C LEU A 248 14.93 1.11 -13.15
N PRO A 249 16.17 0.60 -13.08
CA PRO A 249 17.05 0.55 -14.24
C PRO A 249 16.37 -0.24 -15.36
N SER A 250 16.50 0.24 -16.60
CA SER A 250 15.88 -0.43 -17.73
C SER A 250 16.45 -1.84 -17.88
N SER A 251 15.61 -2.81 -18.24
CA SER A 251 16.06 -4.19 -18.49
C SER A 251 17.08 -4.29 -19.62
N ASP A 252 17.25 -3.23 -20.40
CA ASP A 252 18.19 -3.15 -21.53
C ASP A 252 19.60 -2.69 -21.10
N GLU A 253 19.82 -2.39 -19.81
CA GLU A 253 21.11 -1.93 -19.26
C GLU A 253 21.81 -2.96 -18.34
N LYS A 254 21.34 -4.23 -18.30
CA LYS A 254 21.96 -5.30 -17.50
C LYS A 254 22.56 -6.41 -18.35
#